data_AF-A0A8C5LXE6-F1
#
_entry.id   AF-A0A8C5LXE6-F1
#
_cell.length_a   1.000
_cell.length_b   1.000
_cell.length_c   1.000
_cell.angle_alpha   90.00
_cell.angle_beta   90.00
_cell.angle_gamma   90.00
#
_symmetry.space_group_name_H-M   'P 1'
#
loop_
_entity.id
_entity.type
_entity.pdbx_description
1 polymer ?
#
loop_
_entity_poly.entity_id
_entity_poly.type
_entity_poly.pdbx_seq_one_letter_code
_entity_poly.pdbx_strand_id
1 'polypeptide(L)'
;MSRRRYENILRFMHFSDNSLCPPREHPQFDRLYKIRPLITHFAARFAEAYTPGRNICVDESLMKYKGRLGFKQYIPSKRSRYGVKVYKLCDSESGYTQAFRVYEGKDSSLDPPGCPEHMGTSGKIVWDLLFPLMNKGYHLYFDFYTSVPLFKLLYCFDTAACGTVRKNRVGFPAQLVRTRLKRGETSALRQEELLAVKYRDKKDVYLLSTIHTERSVEVSVRGRAERIRKPVCIKTYNRHMGGVDLADQLLQPYQIMRKSRAWYKKVAIYLMQIATHNAFLLCKKANPGVTLSFLQFQLQVISGFLYQDAHAPRAVMGDRVGATHFIFKIPPY
;
A
#
# COMPACT_ATOMS: atom_id res chain seq x y z
N MET A 1 24.85 20.84 -8.15
CA MET A 1 25.79 20.07 -7.30
C MET A 1 26.69 19.22 -8.18
N SER A 2 27.99 19.12 -7.89
CA SER A 2 28.90 18.26 -8.67
C SER A 2 28.60 16.77 -8.47
N ARG A 3 28.89 15.95 -9.48
CA ARG A 3 28.72 14.49 -9.43
C ARG A 3 29.45 13.86 -8.24
N ARG A 4 30.71 14.24 -8.01
CA ARG A 4 31.54 13.74 -6.90
C ARG A 4 30.90 14.01 -5.54
N ARG A 5 30.37 15.22 -5.33
CA ARG A 5 29.67 15.58 -4.09
C ARG A 5 28.40 14.75 -3.90
N TYR A 6 27.61 14.57 -4.96
CA TYR A 6 26.41 13.73 -4.92
C TYR A 6 26.73 12.27 -4.57
N GLU A 7 27.73 11.68 -5.20
CA GLU A 7 28.18 10.31 -4.91
C GLU A 7 28.70 10.17 -3.47
N ASN A 8 29.45 11.16 -2.97
CA ASN A 8 29.91 11.18 -1.58
C ASN A 8 28.73 11.24 -0.59
N ILE A 9 27.75 12.13 -0.81
CA ILE A 9 26.55 12.21 0.03
C ILE A 9 25.82 10.86 0.02
N LEU A 10 25.57 10.28 -1.16
CA LEU A 10 24.92 8.98 -1.26
C LEU A 10 25.71 7.86 -0.58
N ARG A 11 27.05 7.92 -0.60
CA ARG A 11 27.92 6.93 0.05
C ARG A 11 27.82 7.01 1.58
N PHE A 12 27.85 8.21 2.14
CA PHE A 12 27.89 8.44 3.59
C PHE A 12 26.54 8.80 4.22
N MET A 13 25.43 8.71 3.48
CA MET A 13 24.09 8.93 4.01
C MET A 13 23.73 7.89 5.09
N HIS A 14 23.39 8.36 6.29
CA HIS A 14 22.92 7.59 7.44
C HIS A 14 21.74 8.31 8.10
N PHE A 15 20.89 7.56 8.81
CA PHE A 15 19.69 8.11 9.48
C PHE A 15 19.64 7.77 10.97
N SER A 16 20.67 7.12 11.49
CA SER A 16 20.81 6.70 12.88
C SER A 16 22.29 6.54 13.19
N ASP A 17 22.67 6.76 14.45
CA ASP A 17 24.02 6.48 14.92
C ASP A 17 24.21 4.97 15.05
N ASN A 18 25.04 4.40 14.18
CA ASN A 18 25.27 2.96 14.14
C ASN A 18 26.11 2.47 15.34
N SER A 19 26.83 3.36 16.04
CA SER A 19 27.62 2.99 17.22
C SER A 19 26.75 2.59 18.40
N LEU A 20 25.52 3.10 18.44
CA LEU A 20 24.52 2.82 19.47
C LEU A 20 23.61 1.63 19.13
N CYS A 21 23.80 1.00 17.96
CA CYS A 21 22.97 -0.14 17.55
C CYS A 21 23.31 -1.37 18.41
N PRO A 22 22.35 -1.93 19.17
CA PRO A 22 22.61 -3.14 19.94
C PRO A 22 23.05 -4.31 19.04
N PRO A 23 23.84 -5.26 19.57
CA PRO A 23 24.18 -6.50 18.86
C PRO A 23 22.93 -7.34 18.62
N ARG A 24 22.98 -8.27 17.66
CA ARG A 24 21.78 -9.00 17.18
C ARG A 24 21.11 -9.87 18.23
N GLU A 25 21.90 -10.32 19.18
CA GLU A 25 21.52 -11.19 20.29
C GLU A 25 20.84 -10.40 21.42
N HIS A 26 20.95 -9.07 21.38
CA HIS A 26 20.37 -8.20 22.40
C HIS A 26 18.84 -8.14 22.27
N PRO A 27 18.08 -8.20 23.38
CA PRO A 27 16.60 -8.14 23.34
C PRO A 27 16.03 -6.88 22.66
N GLN A 28 16.75 -5.76 22.74
CA GLN A 28 16.36 -4.49 22.11
C GLN A 28 16.87 -4.34 20.67
N PHE A 29 17.41 -5.39 20.06
CA PHE A 29 17.87 -5.32 18.68
C PHE A 29 16.72 -5.07 17.70
N ASP A 30 16.77 -3.92 17.03
CA ASP A 30 15.84 -3.55 15.97
C ASP A 30 16.43 -3.82 14.58
N ARG A 31 15.80 -4.70 13.79
CA ARG A 31 16.25 -4.99 12.42
C ARG A 31 16.18 -3.77 11.51
N LEU A 32 15.31 -2.82 11.82
CA LEU A 32 15.13 -1.57 11.10
C LEU A 32 15.85 -0.39 11.75
N TYR A 33 16.72 -0.62 12.75
CA TYR A 33 17.39 0.42 13.54
C TYR A 33 17.93 1.57 12.66
N LYS A 34 18.65 1.24 11.57
CA LYS A 34 19.29 2.20 10.63
C LYS A 34 18.34 3.18 9.95
N ILE A 35 17.04 2.92 9.98
CA ILE A 35 16.00 3.73 9.33
C ILE A 35 14.82 4.02 10.27
N ARG A 36 14.85 3.53 11.51
CA ARG A 36 13.76 3.64 12.47
C ARG A 36 13.32 5.09 12.69
N PRO A 37 14.23 6.09 12.84
CA PRO A 37 13.82 7.49 13.00
C PRO A 37 12.97 8.00 11.84
N LEU A 38 13.32 7.64 10.59
CA LEU A 38 12.52 8.02 9.42
C LEU A 38 11.18 7.27 9.36
N ILE A 39 11.15 5.98 9.70
CA ILE A 39 9.90 5.23 9.77
C ILE A 39 8.94 5.88 10.76
N THR A 40 9.40 6.16 11.98
CA THR A 40 8.59 6.79 13.03
C THR A 40 8.10 8.17 12.59
N HIS A 41 8.98 8.99 12.01
CA HIS A 41 8.61 10.32 11.51
C HIS A 41 7.53 10.25 10.43
N PHE A 42 7.72 9.44 9.39
CA PHE A 42 6.73 9.33 8.30
C PHE A 42 5.43 8.69 8.77
N ALA A 43 5.46 7.69 9.64
CA ALA A 43 4.25 7.10 10.20
C ALA A 43 3.41 8.15 10.95
N ALA A 44 4.04 8.99 11.77
CA ALA A 44 3.35 10.08 12.46
C ALA A 44 2.80 11.13 11.49
N ARG A 45 3.62 11.60 10.53
CA ARG A 45 3.20 12.62 9.56
C ARG A 45 2.06 12.14 8.65
N PHE A 46 2.08 10.88 8.21
CA PHE A 46 1.02 10.33 7.36
C PHE A 46 -0.29 10.18 8.11
N ALA A 47 -0.24 9.82 9.39
CA ALA A 47 -1.44 9.74 10.22
C ALA A 47 -2.04 11.13 10.53
N GLU A 48 -1.20 12.14 10.76
CA GLU A 48 -1.62 13.49 11.15
C GLU A 48 -2.14 14.32 9.97
N ALA A 49 -1.52 14.20 8.80
CA ALA A 49 -1.77 15.13 7.69
C ALA A 49 -3.12 14.92 6.98
N TYR A 50 -3.82 13.82 7.24
CA TYR A 50 -5.05 13.48 6.54
C TYR A 50 -5.95 12.55 7.36
N THR A 51 -7.26 12.82 7.32
CA THR A 51 -8.29 11.89 7.80
C THR A 51 -8.87 11.15 6.61
N PRO A 52 -8.77 9.81 6.56
CA PRO A 52 -9.29 9.04 5.44
C PRO A 52 -10.82 9.07 5.40
N GLY A 53 -11.37 8.89 4.19
CA GLY A 53 -12.80 8.66 4.01
C GLY A 53 -13.23 7.33 4.62
N ARG A 54 -14.55 7.07 4.63
CA ARG A 54 -15.14 5.90 5.29
C ARG A 54 -14.55 4.56 4.83
N ASN A 55 -14.17 4.43 3.55
CA ASN A 55 -13.67 3.19 2.99
C ASN A 55 -12.13 3.20 2.96
N ILE A 56 -11.53 2.21 3.62
CA ILE A 56 -10.08 2.03 3.71
C ILE A 56 -9.70 0.61 3.33
N CYS A 57 -8.48 0.41 2.84
CA CYS A 57 -8.00 -0.92 2.44
C CYS A 57 -6.61 -1.25 2.99
N VAL A 58 -6.36 -2.54 3.24
CA VAL A 58 -5.05 -3.07 3.64
C VAL A 58 -4.55 -4.07 2.60
N ASP A 59 -3.32 -3.87 2.14
CA ASP A 59 -2.61 -4.75 1.20
C ASP A 59 -1.08 -4.52 1.31
N GLU A 60 -0.28 -5.30 0.59
CA GLU A 60 1.16 -5.18 0.52
C GLU A 60 1.68 -4.48 -0.74
N SER A 61 2.68 -3.64 -0.51
CA SER A 61 3.62 -3.20 -1.55
C SER A 61 4.95 -3.96 -1.46
N LEU A 62 5.64 -4.09 -2.59
CA LEU A 62 6.95 -4.76 -2.68
C LEU A 62 8.01 -3.84 -3.30
N MET A 63 8.78 -3.17 -2.45
CA MET A 63 9.89 -2.33 -2.86
C MET A 63 11.04 -3.18 -3.42
N LYS A 64 11.35 -3.03 -4.71
CA LYS A 64 12.36 -3.83 -5.40
C LYS A 64 13.75 -3.78 -4.74
N TYR A 65 14.22 -4.92 -4.26
CA TYR A 65 15.55 -5.08 -3.68
C TYR A 65 16.08 -6.49 -3.92
N LYS A 66 17.26 -6.60 -4.54
CA LYS A 66 17.90 -7.89 -4.88
C LYS A 66 19.16 -8.18 -4.05
N GLY A 67 19.61 -7.26 -3.19
CA GLY A 67 20.80 -7.45 -2.37
C GLY A 67 20.63 -8.50 -1.26
N ARG A 68 21.67 -8.67 -0.45
CA ARG A 68 21.66 -9.54 0.73
C ARG A 68 20.92 -8.83 1.86
N LEU A 69 19.78 -9.40 2.28
CA LEU A 69 18.94 -8.87 3.35
C LEU A 69 18.10 -10.01 3.93
N GLY A 70 18.14 -10.19 5.25
CA GLY A 70 17.52 -11.32 5.94
C GLY A 70 15.99 -11.33 5.91
N PHE A 71 15.35 -10.18 5.66
CA PHE A 71 13.89 -10.04 5.59
C PHE A 71 13.40 -9.68 4.18
N LYS A 72 14.23 -9.90 3.15
CA LYS A 72 13.79 -9.83 1.75
C LYS A 72 12.72 -10.88 1.51
N GLN A 73 11.71 -10.52 0.74
CA GLN A 73 10.61 -11.40 0.36
C GLN A 73 10.65 -11.71 -1.13
N TYR A 74 10.19 -12.92 -1.46
CA TYR A 74 9.91 -13.35 -2.82
C TYR A 74 8.39 -13.47 -2.98
N ILE A 75 7.80 -12.63 -3.83
CA ILE A 75 6.36 -12.61 -4.11
C ILE A 75 6.19 -12.74 -5.63
N PRO A 76 5.93 -13.96 -6.15
CA PRO A 76 5.86 -14.23 -7.59
C PRO A 76 4.86 -13.35 -8.35
N SER A 77 3.75 -12.98 -7.71
CA SER A 77 2.66 -12.20 -8.29
C SER A 77 3.01 -10.73 -8.52
N LYS A 78 3.95 -10.15 -7.76
CA LYS A 78 4.34 -8.74 -7.90
C LYS A 78 5.47 -8.61 -8.94
N ARG A 79 5.41 -7.57 -9.78
CA ARG A 79 6.36 -7.33 -10.91
C ARG A 79 7.84 -7.36 -10.50
N SER A 80 8.16 -6.84 -9.30
CA SER A 80 9.53 -6.81 -8.79
C SER A 80 10.06 -8.19 -8.40
N ARG A 81 9.16 -9.13 -8.06
CA ARG A 81 9.36 -10.49 -7.52
C ARG A 81 10.16 -10.57 -6.22
N TYR A 82 11.26 -9.83 -6.10
CA TYR A 82 12.13 -9.77 -4.93
C TYR A 82 12.18 -8.35 -4.38
N GLY A 83 11.96 -8.21 -3.08
CA GLY A 83 11.97 -6.90 -2.45
C GLY A 83 11.79 -6.89 -0.94
N VAL A 84 11.73 -5.68 -0.39
CA VAL A 84 11.27 -5.45 0.98
C VAL A 84 9.76 -5.28 0.92
N LYS A 85 9.05 -6.15 1.64
CA LYS A 85 7.59 -6.09 1.74
C LYS A 85 7.20 -4.99 2.74
N VAL A 86 6.19 -4.21 2.38
CA VAL A 86 5.63 -3.15 3.22
C VAL A 86 4.12 -3.34 3.23
N TYR A 87 3.55 -3.59 4.40
CA TYR A 87 2.10 -3.57 4.62
C TYR A 87 1.64 -2.12 4.64
N LYS A 88 0.52 -1.80 3.97
CA LYS A 88 -0.02 -0.44 3.91
C LYS A 88 -1.51 -0.46 4.22
N LEU A 89 -1.96 0.53 4.97
CA LEU A 89 -3.35 0.93 5.08
C LEU A 89 -3.55 2.21 4.27
N CYS A 90 -4.46 2.16 3.30
CA CYS A 90 -4.74 3.28 2.41
C CYS A 90 -6.22 3.69 2.46
N ASP A 91 -6.48 4.96 2.18
CA ASP A 91 -7.79 5.45 1.76
C ASP A 91 -8.15 4.80 0.42
N SER A 92 -9.30 4.11 0.36
CA SER A 92 -9.68 3.28 -0.79
C SER A 92 -9.92 4.08 -2.07
N GLU A 93 -10.29 5.35 -1.97
CA GLU A 93 -10.66 6.18 -3.11
C GLU A 93 -9.47 6.97 -3.65
N SER A 94 -8.71 7.60 -2.77
CA SER A 94 -7.58 8.44 -3.15
C SER A 94 -6.25 7.68 -3.26
N GLY A 95 -6.12 6.52 -2.61
CA GLY A 95 -4.86 5.80 -2.48
C GLY A 95 -3.87 6.43 -1.50
N TYR A 96 -4.31 7.42 -0.70
CA TYR A 96 -3.50 8.02 0.35
C TYR A 96 -3.06 6.96 1.35
N THR A 97 -1.74 6.87 1.61
CA THR A 97 -1.21 5.92 2.60
C THR A 97 -1.32 6.51 3.99
N GLN A 98 -2.22 5.97 4.80
CA GLN A 98 -2.48 6.44 6.16
C GLN A 98 -1.51 5.83 7.18
N ALA A 99 -1.25 4.53 7.05
CA ALA A 99 -0.34 3.80 7.91
C ALA A 99 0.44 2.77 7.09
N PHE A 100 1.63 2.40 7.56
CA PHE A 100 2.43 1.36 6.94
C PHE A 100 3.30 0.64 7.96
N ARG A 101 3.69 -0.58 7.63
CA ARG A 101 4.63 -1.40 8.40
C ARG A 101 5.61 -2.10 7.47
N VAL A 102 6.90 -1.95 7.74
CA VAL A 102 7.94 -2.68 7.00
C VAL A 102 8.06 -4.09 7.56
N TYR A 103 8.04 -5.10 6.69
CA TYR A 103 8.21 -6.49 7.11
C TYR A 103 9.64 -6.77 7.60
N GLU A 104 9.77 -7.34 8.78
CA GLU A 104 11.06 -7.53 9.47
C GLU A 104 11.59 -8.98 9.40
N GLY A 105 10.92 -9.88 8.68
CA GLY A 105 11.37 -11.26 8.48
C GLY A 105 10.68 -12.28 9.38
N LYS A 106 10.04 -11.83 10.46
CA LYS A 106 9.23 -12.66 11.37
C LYS A 106 8.12 -11.80 11.96
N ASP A 107 6.89 -12.08 11.57
CA ASP A 107 5.71 -11.36 12.09
C ASP A 107 5.09 -12.08 13.30
N SER A 108 5.54 -13.30 13.65
CA SER A 108 4.92 -14.07 14.73
C SER A 108 5.19 -13.53 16.13
N SER A 109 6.16 -12.62 16.30
CA SER A 109 6.41 -11.89 17.54
C SER A 109 5.72 -10.53 17.57
N LEU A 110 4.87 -10.23 16.58
CA LEU A 110 4.08 -9.00 16.58
C LEU A 110 3.07 -9.08 17.73
N ASP A 111 3.07 -8.04 18.56
CA ASP A 111 2.12 -7.92 19.65
C ASP A 111 1.62 -6.46 19.75
N PRO A 112 0.62 -6.11 18.92
CA PRO A 112 0.15 -4.74 18.85
C PRO A 112 -0.76 -4.44 20.05
N PRO A 113 -0.73 -3.21 20.58
CA PRO A 113 -1.54 -2.82 21.73
C PRO A 113 -3.02 -3.13 21.54
N GLY A 114 -3.65 -3.68 22.59
CA GLY A 114 -5.08 -4.01 22.60
C GLY A 114 -5.48 -5.21 21.73
N CYS A 115 -4.55 -5.86 21.02
CA CYS A 115 -4.85 -7.03 20.21
C CYS A 115 -4.92 -8.28 21.09
N PRO A 116 -5.95 -9.14 20.97
CA PRO A 116 -6.00 -10.38 21.73
C PRO A 116 -4.82 -11.31 21.41
N GLU A 117 -4.25 -11.96 22.44
CA GLU A 117 -3.06 -12.81 22.30
C GLU A 117 -3.24 -13.96 21.31
N HIS A 118 -4.44 -14.55 21.28
CA HIS A 118 -4.82 -15.65 20.41
C HIS A 118 -5.07 -15.23 18.95
N MET A 119 -4.98 -13.93 18.64
CA MET A 119 -5.12 -13.43 17.28
C MET A 119 -3.97 -13.94 16.42
N GLY A 120 -4.31 -14.57 15.29
CA GLY A 120 -3.30 -15.03 14.34
C GLY A 120 -2.48 -13.87 13.78
N THR A 121 -1.26 -14.15 13.34
CA THR A 121 -0.28 -13.16 12.84
C THR A 121 -0.87 -12.20 11.81
N SER A 122 -1.64 -12.71 10.85
CA SER A 122 -2.31 -11.88 9.85
C SER A 122 -3.31 -10.90 10.45
N GLY A 123 -4.06 -11.31 11.47
CA GLY A 123 -4.98 -10.44 12.19
C GLY A 123 -4.25 -9.39 13.01
N LYS A 124 -3.12 -9.76 13.65
CA LYS A 124 -2.27 -8.80 14.37
C LYS A 124 -1.71 -7.72 13.44
N ILE A 125 -1.32 -8.06 12.20
CA ILE A 125 -0.85 -7.07 11.21
C ILE A 125 -1.96 -6.07 10.85
N VAL A 126 -3.17 -6.55 10.58
CA VAL A 126 -4.32 -5.69 10.27
C VAL A 126 -4.66 -4.81 11.48
N TRP A 127 -4.63 -5.39 12.68
CA TRP A 127 -4.88 -4.70 13.94
C TRP A 127 -3.88 -3.57 14.16
N ASP A 128 -2.57 -3.84 14.05
CA ASP A 128 -1.49 -2.86 14.21
C ASP A 128 -1.66 -1.64 13.28
N LEU A 129 -1.97 -1.88 12.01
CA LEU A 129 -2.18 -0.81 11.04
C LEU A 129 -3.45 0.00 11.30
N LEU A 130 -4.53 -0.67 11.75
CA LEU A 130 -5.84 -0.07 11.94
C LEU A 130 -5.99 0.59 13.31
N PHE A 131 -5.21 0.21 14.32
CA PHE A 131 -5.39 0.61 15.72
C PHE A 131 -5.71 2.12 15.92
N PRO A 132 -5.02 3.08 15.26
CA PRO A 132 -5.33 4.52 15.41
C PRO A 132 -6.70 4.95 14.83
N LEU A 133 -7.32 4.10 14.01
CA LEU A 133 -8.59 4.33 13.33
C LEU A 133 -9.74 3.49 13.90
N MET A 134 -9.50 2.63 14.88
CA MET A 134 -10.57 1.82 15.49
C MET A 134 -11.62 2.70 16.18
N ASN A 135 -12.84 2.18 16.32
CA ASN A 135 -13.99 2.83 16.95
C ASN A 135 -14.46 4.13 16.26
N LYS A 136 -14.32 4.20 14.93
CA LYS A 136 -14.65 5.40 14.14
C LYS A 136 -15.60 5.12 12.96
N GLY A 137 -16.24 3.94 12.91
CA GLY A 137 -17.20 3.58 11.87
C GLY A 137 -16.61 3.31 10.48
N TYR A 138 -15.31 3.02 10.37
CA TYR A 138 -14.66 2.76 9.09
C TYR A 138 -15.09 1.42 8.48
N HIS A 139 -15.02 1.35 7.15
CA HIS A 139 -15.23 0.15 6.36
C HIS A 139 -13.89 -0.34 5.81
N LEU A 140 -13.41 -1.45 6.33
CA LEU A 140 -12.13 -2.04 5.96
C LEU A 140 -12.25 -3.11 4.86
N TYR A 141 -11.45 -2.97 3.81
CA TYR A 141 -11.35 -3.93 2.71
C TYR A 141 -9.95 -4.56 2.63
N PHE A 142 -9.87 -5.89 2.58
CA PHE A 142 -8.57 -6.58 2.58
C PHE A 142 -8.67 -8.02 2.06
N ASP A 143 -7.56 -8.57 1.55
CA ASP A 143 -7.42 -9.98 1.21
C ASP A 143 -6.30 -10.65 2.00
N PHE A 144 -6.21 -11.98 1.91
CA PHE A 144 -5.20 -12.85 2.53
C PHE A 144 -5.09 -12.83 4.07
N TYR A 145 -5.41 -11.72 4.75
CA TYR A 145 -5.41 -11.57 6.20
C TYR A 145 -6.74 -11.92 6.87
N THR A 146 -7.74 -12.29 6.08
CA THR A 146 -9.09 -12.55 6.56
C THR A 146 -9.18 -13.80 7.43
N SER A 147 -9.90 -13.67 8.55
CA SER A 147 -10.28 -14.76 9.45
C SER A 147 -11.58 -14.42 10.18
N VAL A 148 -12.35 -15.44 10.57
CA VAL A 148 -13.62 -15.24 11.30
C VAL A 148 -13.41 -14.48 12.62
N PRO A 149 -12.43 -14.83 13.48
CA PRO A 149 -12.19 -14.09 14.73
C PRO A 149 -11.87 -12.61 14.50
N LEU A 150 -11.06 -12.29 13.48
CA LEU A 150 -10.74 -10.92 13.15
C LEU A 150 -11.98 -10.12 12.76
N PHE A 151 -12.87 -10.66 11.92
CA PHE A 151 -14.09 -9.95 11.51
C PHE A 151 -15.03 -9.67 12.67
N LYS A 152 -15.21 -10.63 13.58
CA LYS A 152 -16.01 -10.44 14.79
C LYS A 152 -15.41 -9.36 15.67
N LEU A 153 -14.10 -9.41 15.90
CA LEU A 153 -13.40 -8.44 16.73
C LEU A 153 -13.47 -7.04 16.13
N LEU A 154 -13.16 -6.86 14.84
CA LEU A 154 -13.27 -5.57 14.17
C LEU A 154 -14.68 -4.97 14.30
N TYR A 155 -15.71 -5.79 14.18
CA TYR A 155 -17.09 -5.36 14.35
C TYR A 155 -17.38 -4.88 15.79
N CYS A 156 -16.86 -5.55 16.81
CA CYS A 156 -16.95 -5.10 18.20
C CYS A 156 -16.28 -3.73 18.45
N PHE A 157 -15.29 -3.35 17.64
CA PHE A 157 -14.59 -2.06 17.70
C PHE A 157 -15.07 -1.08 16.62
N ASP A 158 -16.38 -1.13 16.31
CA ASP A 158 -17.08 -0.27 15.33
C ASP A 158 -16.30 -0.09 14.01
N THR A 159 -15.76 -1.21 13.52
CA THR A 159 -15.10 -1.28 12.21
C THR A 159 -15.69 -2.44 11.42
N ALA A 160 -16.53 -2.11 10.45
CA ALA A 160 -17.10 -3.10 9.57
C ALA A 160 -16.08 -3.52 8.49
N ALA A 161 -16.12 -4.77 8.04
CA ALA A 161 -15.11 -5.33 7.14
C ALA A 161 -15.72 -6.09 5.95
N CYS A 162 -14.97 -6.16 4.85
CA CYS A 162 -15.26 -7.03 3.71
C CYS A 162 -13.96 -7.52 3.08
N GLY A 163 -13.82 -8.82 2.89
CA GLY A 163 -12.58 -9.36 2.35
C GLY A 163 -12.71 -10.74 1.76
N THR A 164 -11.80 -11.06 0.84
CA THR A 164 -11.73 -12.41 0.26
C THR A 164 -11.09 -13.37 1.25
N VAL A 165 -11.61 -14.60 1.31
CA VAL A 165 -11.15 -15.63 2.25
C VAL A 165 -10.77 -16.91 1.52
N ARG A 166 -9.80 -17.64 2.06
CA ARG A 166 -9.43 -18.95 1.51
C ARG A 166 -10.48 -19.98 1.93
N LYS A 167 -10.89 -20.86 1.01
CA LYS A 167 -11.88 -21.92 1.28
C LYS A 167 -11.53 -22.84 2.46
N ASN A 168 -10.24 -23.01 2.76
CA ASN A 168 -9.74 -23.84 3.85
C ASN A 168 -9.46 -23.04 5.13
N ARG A 169 -9.94 -21.79 5.22
CA ARG A 169 -9.73 -20.98 6.42
C ARG A 169 -10.55 -21.55 7.56
N VAL A 170 -9.92 -21.71 8.73
CA VAL A 170 -10.58 -22.16 9.96
C VAL A 170 -11.79 -21.26 10.27
N GLY A 171 -12.92 -21.88 10.58
CA GLY A 171 -14.20 -21.21 10.86
C GLY A 171 -15.02 -20.84 9.61
N PHE A 172 -14.49 -20.98 8.39
CA PHE A 172 -15.29 -20.74 7.19
C PHE A 172 -16.29 -21.90 6.97
N PRO A 173 -17.58 -21.66 6.66
CA PRO A 173 -18.59 -22.72 6.65
C PRO A 173 -18.33 -23.81 5.60
N ALA A 174 -18.12 -25.05 6.05
CA ALA A 174 -17.87 -26.19 5.18
C ALA A 174 -19.05 -26.52 4.25
N GLN A 175 -20.28 -26.32 4.73
CA GLN A 175 -21.50 -26.46 3.92
C GLN A 175 -21.43 -25.55 2.70
N LEU A 176 -21.08 -24.27 2.90
CA LEU A 176 -20.97 -23.29 1.83
C LEU A 176 -19.90 -23.68 0.81
N VAL A 177 -18.77 -24.23 1.25
CA VAL A 177 -17.71 -24.74 0.36
C VAL A 177 -18.21 -25.91 -0.50
N ARG A 178 -18.99 -26.82 0.07
CA ARG A 178 -19.54 -28.02 -0.62
C ARG A 178 -20.65 -27.68 -1.61
N THR A 179 -21.36 -26.57 -1.43
CA THR A 179 -22.44 -26.13 -2.35
C THR A 179 -21.93 -26.01 -3.78
N ARG A 180 -22.52 -26.76 -4.71
CA ARG A 180 -22.20 -26.65 -6.14
C ARG A 180 -22.98 -25.49 -6.75
N LEU A 181 -22.28 -24.59 -7.43
CA LEU A 181 -22.86 -23.39 -8.04
C LEU A 181 -22.55 -23.37 -9.54
N LYS A 182 -23.54 -23.01 -10.36
CA LYS A 182 -23.34 -22.63 -11.76
C LYS A 182 -22.75 -21.23 -11.82
N ARG A 183 -22.13 -20.88 -12.95
CA ARG A 183 -21.52 -19.56 -13.15
C ARG A 183 -22.60 -18.47 -12.99
N GLY A 184 -22.31 -17.45 -12.18
CA GLY A 184 -23.23 -16.36 -11.82
C GLY A 184 -24.05 -16.63 -10.56
N GLU A 185 -24.09 -17.86 -10.05
CA GLU A 185 -24.83 -18.18 -8.83
C GLU A 185 -24.04 -17.78 -7.57
N THR A 186 -24.82 -17.51 -6.52
CA THR A 186 -24.33 -17.13 -5.19
C THR A 186 -25.01 -18.00 -4.15
N SER A 187 -24.25 -18.44 -3.15
CA SER A 187 -24.77 -18.97 -1.89
C SER A 187 -24.18 -18.16 -0.75
N ALA A 188 -24.96 -17.94 0.30
CA ALA A 188 -24.52 -17.20 1.46
C ALA A 188 -25.07 -17.85 2.74
N LEU A 189 -24.29 -17.74 3.81
CA LEU A 189 -24.69 -18.11 5.16
C LEU A 189 -24.38 -16.91 6.07
N ARG A 190 -25.22 -16.71 7.09
CA ARG A 190 -25.06 -15.62 8.05
C ARG A 190 -25.05 -16.19 9.45
N GLN A 191 -24.15 -15.66 10.27
CA GLN A 191 -24.19 -15.80 11.73
C GLN A 191 -24.08 -14.40 12.31
N GLU A 192 -25.17 -13.93 12.94
CA GLU A 192 -25.27 -12.54 13.43
C GLU A 192 -24.92 -11.56 12.29
N GLU A 193 -23.95 -10.68 12.52
CA GLU A 193 -23.53 -9.67 11.56
C GLU A 193 -22.54 -10.18 10.52
N LEU A 194 -21.96 -11.36 10.75
CA LEU A 194 -21.00 -11.97 9.85
C LEU A 194 -21.70 -12.74 8.73
N LEU A 195 -21.55 -12.23 7.51
CA LEU A 195 -21.95 -12.86 6.27
C LEU A 195 -20.77 -13.62 5.66
N ALA A 196 -20.97 -14.90 5.35
CA ALA A 196 -20.09 -15.71 4.52
C ALA A 196 -20.73 -15.91 3.14
N VAL A 197 -19.99 -15.61 2.07
CA VAL A 197 -20.50 -15.69 0.69
C VAL A 197 -19.61 -16.59 -0.15
N LYS A 198 -20.23 -17.44 -0.97
CA LYS A 198 -19.62 -18.14 -2.10
C LYS A 198 -20.27 -17.66 -3.39
N TYR A 199 -19.47 -17.20 -4.33
CA TYR A 199 -19.90 -16.78 -5.66
C TYR A 199 -19.10 -17.52 -6.72
N ARG A 200 -19.78 -18.02 -7.75
CA ARG A 200 -19.13 -18.68 -8.88
C ARG A 200 -18.95 -17.71 -10.04
N ASP A 201 -17.73 -17.15 -10.18
CA ASP A 201 -17.34 -16.45 -11.40
C ASP A 201 -16.75 -17.44 -12.42
N LYS A 202 -15.54 -17.17 -12.97
CA LYS A 202 -14.74 -18.22 -13.64
C LYS A 202 -14.29 -19.31 -12.68
N LYS A 203 -14.10 -18.96 -11.40
CA LYS A 203 -13.74 -19.83 -10.29
C LYS A 203 -14.59 -19.46 -9.07
N ASP A 204 -14.63 -20.35 -8.08
CA ASP A 204 -15.26 -20.03 -6.81
C ASP A 204 -14.49 -18.91 -6.10
N VAL A 205 -15.23 -17.88 -5.67
CA VAL A 205 -14.73 -16.79 -4.84
C VAL A 205 -15.47 -16.85 -3.52
N TYR A 206 -14.72 -16.75 -2.42
CA TYR A 206 -15.25 -16.79 -1.07
C TYR A 206 -14.98 -15.46 -0.38
N LEU A 207 -15.97 -14.92 0.32
CA LEU A 207 -15.85 -13.66 1.06
C LEU A 207 -16.43 -13.79 2.46
N LEU A 208 -15.88 -12.98 3.36
CA LEU A 208 -16.49 -12.63 4.64
C LEU A 208 -16.87 -11.15 4.60
N SER A 209 -17.99 -10.79 5.21
CA SER A 209 -18.36 -9.39 5.40
C SER A 209 -19.23 -9.14 6.62
N THR A 210 -18.98 -8.03 7.30
CA THR A 210 -19.87 -7.43 8.31
C THR A 210 -20.49 -6.11 7.85
N ILE A 211 -20.31 -5.76 6.56
CA ILE A 211 -20.84 -4.54 5.93
C ILE A 211 -22.14 -4.83 5.17
N HIS A 212 -22.26 -6.03 4.59
CA HIS A 212 -23.21 -6.31 3.51
C HIS A 212 -24.29 -7.31 3.92
N THR A 213 -25.41 -7.25 3.20
CA THR A 213 -26.42 -8.31 3.09
C THR A 213 -26.10 -9.27 1.93
N GLU A 214 -26.80 -10.40 1.85
CA GLU A 214 -26.75 -11.39 0.76
C GLU A 214 -27.29 -10.89 -0.60
N ARG A 215 -27.81 -9.66 -0.63
CA ARG A 215 -28.30 -8.98 -1.84
C ARG A 215 -27.28 -9.03 -2.98
N SER A 216 -27.83 -9.21 -4.19
CA SER A 216 -27.08 -9.21 -5.44
C SER A 216 -27.62 -8.14 -6.39
N VAL A 217 -26.75 -7.59 -7.23
CA VAL A 217 -27.04 -6.53 -8.20
C VAL A 217 -26.60 -6.95 -9.59
N GLU A 218 -27.30 -6.43 -10.60
CA GLU A 218 -26.84 -6.56 -11.98
C GLU A 218 -25.67 -5.62 -12.25
N VAL A 219 -24.65 -6.15 -12.92
CA VAL A 219 -23.45 -5.40 -13.31
C VAL A 219 -23.21 -5.63 -14.79
N SER A 220 -23.05 -4.53 -15.54
CA SER A 220 -22.63 -4.59 -16.93
C SER A 220 -21.17 -5.04 -17.03
N VAL A 221 -20.88 -5.91 -17.98
CA VAL A 221 -19.51 -6.33 -18.26
C VAL A 221 -18.95 -5.47 -19.38
N ARG A 222 -17.79 -4.83 -19.14
CA ARG A 222 -17.15 -3.98 -20.15
C ARG A 222 -16.89 -4.79 -21.43
N GLY A 223 -17.45 -4.33 -22.55
CA GLY A 223 -17.31 -4.99 -23.86
C GLY A 223 -18.28 -6.16 -24.10
N ARG A 224 -19.32 -6.35 -23.28
CA ARG A 224 -20.40 -7.31 -23.54
C ARG A 224 -21.77 -6.66 -23.28
N ALA A 225 -22.77 -7.02 -24.09
CA ALA A 225 -24.15 -6.60 -23.86
C ALA A 225 -24.78 -7.27 -22.62
N GLU A 226 -24.25 -8.44 -22.23
CA GLU A 226 -24.76 -9.24 -21.11
C GLU A 226 -24.56 -8.55 -19.75
N ARG A 227 -25.63 -8.54 -18.95
CA ARG A 227 -25.60 -8.19 -17.53
C ARG A 227 -25.38 -9.45 -16.70
N ILE A 228 -24.46 -9.37 -15.75
CA ILE A 228 -24.19 -10.47 -14.81
C ILE A 228 -24.68 -10.07 -13.43
N ARG A 229 -25.43 -10.96 -12.78
CA ARG A 229 -25.82 -10.80 -11.38
C ARG A 229 -24.64 -11.12 -10.47
N LYS A 230 -24.26 -10.17 -9.61
CA LYS A 230 -23.14 -10.30 -8.67
C LYS A 230 -23.56 -9.90 -7.26
N PRO A 231 -23.06 -10.58 -6.22
CA PRO A 231 -23.22 -10.12 -4.83
C PRO A 231 -22.75 -8.69 -4.66
N VAL A 232 -23.51 -7.89 -3.91
CA VAL A 232 -23.13 -6.50 -3.61
C VAL A 232 -21.75 -6.46 -2.95
N CYS A 233 -21.48 -7.37 -2.01
CA CYS A 233 -20.18 -7.43 -1.33
C CYS A 233 -18.99 -7.59 -2.30
N ILE A 234 -19.15 -8.32 -3.41
CA ILE A 234 -18.10 -8.48 -4.43
C ILE A 234 -17.91 -7.21 -5.24
N LYS A 235 -19.01 -6.56 -5.63
CA LYS A 235 -18.96 -5.27 -6.33
C LYS A 235 -18.25 -4.22 -5.48
N THR A 236 -18.62 -4.11 -4.21
CA THR A 236 -18.05 -3.15 -3.26
C THR A 236 -16.60 -3.48 -2.94
N TYR A 237 -16.26 -4.75 -2.71
CA TYR A 237 -14.87 -5.19 -2.50
C TYR A 237 -13.96 -4.78 -3.68
N ASN A 238 -14.36 -5.09 -4.91
CA ASN A 238 -13.57 -4.74 -6.10
C ASN A 238 -13.40 -3.22 -6.28
N ARG A 239 -14.36 -2.42 -5.81
CA ARG A 239 -14.29 -0.95 -5.85
C ARG A 239 -13.26 -0.41 -4.85
N HIS A 240 -13.16 -0.98 -3.66
CA HIS A 240 -12.43 -0.38 -2.54
C HIS A 240 -11.09 -1.04 -2.18
N MET A 241 -10.81 -2.26 -2.65
CA MET A 241 -9.54 -2.94 -2.39
C MET A 241 -8.33 -2.28 -3.09
N GLY A 242 -8.57 -1.57 -4.20
CA GLY A 242 -7.52 -1.09 -5.10
C GLY A 242 -6.66 0.08 -4.61
N GLY A 243 -6.93 0.67 -3.44
CA GLY A 243 -6.24 1.89 -2.98
C GLY A 243 -4.71 1.75 -2.89
N VAL A 244 -4.22 0.61 -2.41
CA VAL A 244 -2.78 0.31 -2.34
C VAL A 244 -2.15 0.18 -3.73
N ASP A 245 -2.82 -0.52 -4.63
CA ASP A 245 -2.37 -0.73 -6.01
C ASP A 245 -2.41 0.57 -6.84
N LEU A 246 -3.38 1.46 -6.60
CA LEU A 246 -3.44 2.78 -7.24
C LEU A 246 -2.17 3.59 -6.95
N ALA A 247 -1.76 3.64 -5.67
CA ALA A 247 -0.52 4.31 -5.27
C ALA A 247 0.71 3.65 -5.91
N ASP A 248 0.78 2.32 -5.91
CA ASP A 248 1.91 1.58 -6.49
C ASP A 248 2.01 1.76 -8.01
N GLN A 249 0.88 1.79 -8.71
CA GLN A 249 0.80 2.03 -10.16
C GLN A 249 1.25 3.44 -10.50
N LEU A 250 0.78 4.45 -9.76
CA LEU A 250 1.17 5.84 -10.00
C LEU A 250 2.66 6.07 -9.74
N LEU A 251 3.24 5.43 -8.72
CA LEU A 251 4.66 5.59 -8.37
C LEU A 251 5.61 4.81 -9.28
N GLN A 252 5.13 3.78 -9.99
CA GLN A 252 5.98 2.88 -10.78
C GLN A 252 6.79 3.58 -11.89
N PRO A 253 6.23 4.50 -12.69
CA PRO A 253 7.00 5.21 -13.73
C PRO A 253 8.07 6.15 -13.16
N TYR A 254 7.87 6.62 -11.91
CA TYR A 254 8.70 7.64 -11.28
C TYR A 254 9.66 7.05 -10.24
N GLN A 255 10.13 5.81 -10.45
CA GLN A 255 11.08 5.17 -9.55
C GLN A 255 12.45 5.88 -9.56
N ILE A 256 12.74 6.60 -8.47
CA ILE A 256 14.01 7.33 -8.29
C ILE A 256 15.12 6.47 -7.66
N MET A 257 14.80 5.22 -7.29
CA MET A 257 15.75 4.31 -6.64
C MET A 257 16.89 3.88 -7.57
N ARG A 258 18.12 4.30 -7.26
CA ARG A 258 19.35 3.83 -7.93
C ARG A 258 19.79 2.46 -7.40
N LYS A 259 20.69 1.79 -8.13
CA LYS A 259 21.31 0.52 -7.67
C LYS A 259 22.13 0.81 -6.41
N SER A 260 21.84 0.10 -5.33
CA SER A 260 22.52 0.25 -4.05
C SER A 260 22.55 -1.10 -3.32
N ARG A 261 23.67 -1.38 -2.63
CA ARG A 261 23.79 -2.52 -1.72
C ARG A 261 23.19 -2.22 -0.36
N ALA A 262 23.09 -0.95 0.04
CA ALA A 262 22.51 -0.52 1.31
C ALA A 262 20.98 -0.49 1.22
N TRP A 263 20.32 -1.46 1.85
CA TRP A 263 18.85 -1.60 1.82
C TRP A 263 18.14 -0.41 2.46
N TYR A 264 18.66 0.12 3.57
CA TYR A 264 18.02 1.20 4.34
C TYR A 264 17.90 2.50 3.55
N LYS A 265 18.90 2.81 2.70
CA LYS A 265 18.84 3.96 1.77
C LYS A 265 17.70 3.84 0.77
N LYS A 266 17.43 2.62 0.31
CA LYS A 266 16.32 2.36 -0.62
C LYS A 266 14.97 2.49 0.08
N VAL A 267 14.85 1.97 1.31
CA VAL A 267 13.65 2.16 2.13
C VAL A 267 13.42 3.65 2.39
N ALA A 268 14.46 4.41 2.76
CA ALA A 268 14.37 5.86 2.94
C ALA A 268 13.79 6.57 1.71
N ILE A 269 14.37 6.30 0.53
CA ILE A 269 13.91 6.86 -0.75
C ILE A 269 12.47 6.45 -1.04
N TYR A 270 12.10 5.19 -0.78
CA TYR A 270 10.74 4.70 -0.97
C TYR A 270 9.73 5.42 -0.05
N LEU A 271 10.08 5.66 1.22
CA LEU A 271 9.24 6.44 2.14
C LEU A 271 9.09 7.90 1.67
N MET A 272 10.15 8.52 1.15
CA MET A 272 10.07 9.86 0.53
C MET A 272 9.14 9.85 -0.69
N GLN A 273 9.17 8.81 -1.52
CA GLN A 273 8.25 8.69 -2.66
C GLN A 273 6.78 8.58 -2.21
N ILE A 274 6.51 7.82 -1.14
CA ILE A 274 5.16 7.77 -0.54
C ILE A 274 4.78 9.16 0.00
N ALA A 275 5.70 9.87 0.64
CA ALA A 275 5.45 11.21 1.14
C ALA A 275 5.12 12.20 0.01
N THR A 276 5.86 12.17 -1.10
CA THR A 276 5.54 12.98 -2.30
C THR A 276 4.18 12.60 -2.88
N HIS A 277 3.83 11.32 -2.90
CA HIS A 277 2.51 10.87 -3.35
C HIS A 277 1.38 11.37 -2.44
N ASN A 278 1.53 11.21 -1.13
CA ASN A 278 0.56 11.73 -0.14
C ASN A 278 0.41 13.25 -0.27
N ALA A 279 1.51 14.00 -0.40
CA ALA A 279 1.47 15.44 -0.61
C ALA A 279 0.78 15.85 -1.91
N PHE A 280 0.99 15.10 -2.99
CA PHE A 280 0.27 15.30 -4.26
C PHE A 280 -1.24 15.13 -4.10
N LEU A 281 -1.67 14.07 -3.41
CA LEU A 281 -3.09 13.82 -3.15
C LEU A 281 -3.71 14.94 -2.32
N LEU A 282 -3.00 15.45 -1.31
CA LEU A 282 -3.46 16.59 -0.51
C LEU A 282 -3.55 17.87 -1.33
N CYS A 283 -2.55 18.16 -2.16
CA CYS A 283 -2.57 19.30 -3.07
C CYS A 283 -3.79 19.26 -4.01
N LYS A 284 -4.09 18.08 -4.60
CA LYS A 284 -5.28 17.90 -5.43
C LYS A 284 -6.58 18.09 -4.65
N LYS A 285 -6.64 17.65 -3.40
CA LYS A 285 -7.84 17.82 -2.55
C LYS A 285 -8.05 19.27 -2.14
N ALA A 286 -6.97 19.99 -1.83
CA ALA A 286 -7.02 21.40 -1.46
C ALA A 286 -7.37 22.33 -2.64
N ASN A 287 -7.14 21.89 -3.88
CA ASN A 287 -7.34 22.68 -5.10
C ASN A 287 -8.32 21.97 -6.05
N PRO A 288 -9.62 21.85 -5.68
CA PRO A 288 -10.61 21.22 -6.55
C PRO A 288 -10.72 22.00 -7.88
N GLY A 289 -10.75 21.27 -9.00
CA GLY A 289 -10.83 21.85 -10.34
C GLY A 289 -9.47 22.11 -11.02
N VAL A 290 -8.37 22.14 -10.27
CA VAL A 290 -7.03 22.23 -10.87
C VAL A 290 -6.59 20.86 -11.36
N THR A 291 -6.36 20.76 -12.68
CA THR A 291 -5.80 19.54 -13.29
C THR A 291 -4.28 19.57 -13.18
N LEU A 292 -3.75 18.96 -12.11
CA LEU A 292 -2.31 18.78 -11.90
C LEU A 292 -1.95 17.30 -12.04
N SER A 293 -1.06 16.99 -13.00
CA SER A 293 -0.48 15.65 -13.12
C SER A 293 0.58 15.42 -12.04
N PHE A 294 0.83 14.16 -11.68
CA PHE A 294 1.86 13.82 -10.70
C PHE A 294 3.25 14.27 -11.15
N LEU A 295 3.57 14.17 -12.45
CA LEU A 295 4.82 14.66 -13.01
C LEU A 295 4.98 16.18 -12.82
N GLN A 296 3.96 16.96 -13.14
CA GLN A 296 4.00 18.42 -12.96
C GLN A 296 4.18 18.79 -11.48
N PHE A 297 3.48 18.10 -10.59
CA PHE A 297 3.66 18.28 -9.14
C PHE A 297 5.10 17.98 -8.72
N GLN A 298 5.69 16.87 -9.18
CA GLN A 298 7.09 16.54 -8.87
C GLN A 298 8.05 17.62 -9.37
N LEU A 299 7.85 18.16 -10.58
CA LEU A 299 8.68 19.24 -11.11
C LEU A 299 8.55 20.52 -10.28
N GLN A 300 7.35 20.87 -9.81
CA GLN A 300 7.13 22.00 -8.90
C GLN A 300 7.83 21.80 -7.56
N VAL A 301 7.73 20.61 -6.97
CA VAL A 301 8.44 20.25 -5.73
C VAL A 301 9.95 20.35 -5.91
N ILE A 302 10.48 19.83 -7.01
CA ILE A 302 11.91 19.93 -7.34
C ILE A 302 12.33 21.39 -7.47
N SER A 303 11.55 22.20 -8.19
CA SER A 303 11.81 23.64 -8.33
C SER A 303 11.85 24.34 -6.98
N GLY A 304 10.85 24.12 -6.12
CA GLY A 304 10.77 24.74 -4.80
C GLY A 304 11.96 24.39 -3.91
N PHE A 305 12.43 23.14 -3.94
CA PHE A 305 13.61 22.75 -3.16
C PHE A 305 14.94 23.28 -3.70
N LEU A 306 15.07 23.46 -5.02
CA LEU A 306 16.34 23.87 -5.63
C LEU A 306 16.50 25.39 -5.72
N TYR A 307 15.40 26.11 -5.95
CA TYR A 307 15.42 27.52 -6.31
C TYR A 307 14.69 28.42 -5.32
N GLN A 308 14.05 27.86 -4.29
CA GLN A 308 13.27 28.57 -3.26
C GLN A 308 12.06 29.37 -3.77
N ASP A 309 11.92 29.57 -5.09
CA ASP A 309 10.74 30.11 -5.76
C ASP A 309 10.05 29.05 -6.64
N ALA A 310 8.71 29.03 -6.62
CA ALA A 310 7.87 28.14 -7.42
C ALA A 310 7.91 28.43 -8.93
N HIS A 311 8.64 29.48 -9.34
CA HIS A 311 8.86 29.88 -10.71
C HIS A 311 10.28 29.51 -11.15
N ALA A 312 10.55 28.21 -11.35
CA ALA A 312 11.59 27.86 -12.32
C ALA A 312 11.15 28.41 -13.68
N PRO A 313 12.07 29.01 -14.47
CA PRO A 313 11.76 29.32 -15.85
C PRO A 313 11.27 28.02 -16.50
N ARG A 314 10.06 28.05 -17.07
CA ARG A 314 9.63 27.00 -17.99
C ARG A 314 10.75 26.91 -19.01
N ALA A 315 11.51 25.81 -19.00
CA ALA A 315 12.24 25.44 -20.20
C ALA A 315 11.17 25.41 -21.28
N VAL A 316 11.22 26.41 -22.17
CA VAL A 316 10.41 26.42 -23.38
C VAL A 316 10.57 25.02 -23.95
N MET A 317 9.44 24.37 -24.21
CA MET A 317 9.41 23.09 -24.89
C MET A 317 9.94 23.35 -26.30
N GLY A 318 11.27 23.44 -26.39
CA GLY A 318 12.02 23.57 -27.62
C GLY A 318 11.77 22.31 -28.40
N ASP A 319 11.58 22.51 -29.68
CA ASP A 319 11.06 21.56 -30.64
C ASP A 319 11.64 20.16 -30.51
N ARG A 320 10.77 19.20 -30.88
CA ARG A 320 11.05 17.80 -31.21
C ARG A 320 12.56 17.51 -31.30
N VAL A 321 13.02 16.61 -30.43
CA VAL A 321 14.35 16.02 -30.44
C VAL A 321 14.67 15.47 -31.83
N GLY A 322 15.29 16.32 -32.65
CA GLY A 322 15.95 15.99 -33.90
C GLY A 322 17.43 16.27 -33.71
N ALA A 323 18.22 15.20 -33.75
CA ALA A 323 19.67 15.16 -33.92
C ALA A 323 20.48 16.46 -33.70
N THR A 324 21.32 16.50 -32.66
CA THR A 324 22.77 16.75 -32.72
C THR A 324 23.36 16.82 -31.31
N HIS A 325 24.27 15.89 -30.99
CA HIS A 325 24.87 15.71 -29.65
C HIS A 325 26.18 16.48 -29.43
N PHE A 326 26.45 17.56 -30.19
CA PHE A 326 27.68 18.35 -30.01
C PHE A 326 27.39 19.83 -30.27
N ILE A 327 27.57 20.67 -29.25
CA ILE A 327 27.22 22.11 -29.28
C ILE A 327 28.42 22.99 -29.71
N PHE A 328 29.63 22.45 -29.86
CA PHE A 328 30.80 23.26 -30.20
C PHE A 328 31.69 22.60 -31.25
N LYS A 329 32.05 23.38 -32.29
CA LYS A 329 33.19 23.09 -33.18
C LYS A 329 34.48 23.53 -32.49
N ILE A 330 35.46 22.65 -32.42
CA ILE A 330 36.83 23.00 -32.03
C ILE A 330 37.47 23.70 -33.24
N PRO A 331 38.01 24.92 -33.11
CA PRO A 331 38.68 25.60 -34.21
C PRO A 331 40.02 24.92 -34.56
N PRO A 332 40.42 24.90 -35.83
CA PRO A 332 41.73 24.39 -36.22
C PRO A 332 42.84 25.35 -35.74
N TYR A 333 44.01 24.77 -35.46
CA TYR A 333 45.24 25.46 -35.09
C TYR A 333 45.68 26.48 -36.14
#